data_AF-A0A954NSS0-F1
#
_entry.id   AF-A0A954NSS0-F1
#
_cell.length_a   1.000
_cell.length_b   1.000
_cell.length_c   1.000
_cell.angle_alpha   90.00
_cell.angle_beta   90.00
_cell.angle_gamma   90.00
#
_symmetry.space_group_name_H-M   'P 1'
#
loop_
_entity.id
_entity.type
_entity.pdbx_description
1 polymer ?
#
loop_
_entity_poly.entity_id
_entity_poly.type
_entity_poly.pdbx_seq_one_letter_code
_entity_poly.pdbx_strand_id
1 'polypeptide(L)'
;MQTSCVRQGQIEIGIIEHEGREFSALGATVQGRSITGYTKSVGKNIHLTSWCGATTLAARCEVAERFWSGSLALMFRLPRGRYIVGYALAGNGMLFRGEILFDCDEDEARRHALMVSECFAQLDSEDEEAFDSEAEEERLLNIEYRCPDCDHEWQEQWSCACDSQCPNCSLKNVTALSWSEAAE
;
A
#
# COMPACT_ATOMS: atom_id res chain seq x y z
N MET A 1 -14.13 -8.51 4.44
CA MET A 1 -13.46 -7.24 4.08
C MET A 1 -14.26 -6.12 4.70
N GLN A 2 -13.73 -5.52 5.76
CA GLN A 2 -14.37 -4.41 6.46
C GLN A 2 -13.47 -3.19 6.28
N THR A 3 -14.05 -2.07 5.87
CA THR A 3 -13.29 -0.83 5.69
C THR A 3 -13.75 0.20 6.71
N SER A 4 -12.79 0.82 7.38
CA SER A 4 -13.05 1.94 8.29
C SER A 4 -12.12 3.09 7.96
N CYS A 5 -12.47 4.29 8.41
CA CYS A 5 -11.68 5.50 8.18
C CYS A 5 -11.44 6.18 9.51
N VAL A 6 -10.18 6.42 9.82
CA VAL A 6 -9.75 7.16 11.01
C VAL A 6 -9.14 8.46 10.54
N ARG A 7 -9.65 9.58 11.08
CA ARG A 7 -9.13 10.91 10.78
C ARG A 7 -8.33 11.43 11.97
N GLN A 8 -7.03 11.62 11.79
CA GLN A 8 -6.14 12.19 12.79
C GLN A 8 -5.59 13.54 12.29
N GLY A 9 -6.28 14.62 12.65
CA GLY A 9 -5.97 15.97 12.15
C GLY A 9 -6.33 16.14 10.66
N GLN A 10 -5.35 16.51 9.84
CA GLN A 10 -5.49 16.63 8.37
C GLN A 10 -5.23 15.31 7.64
N ILE A 11 -4.88 14.25 8.39
CA ILE A 11 -4.56 12.94 7.85
C ILE A 11 -5.82 12.07 7.93
N GLU A 12 -6.25 11.54 6.80
CA GLU A 12 -7.22 10.47 6.71
C GLU A 12 -6.44 9.16 6.57
N ILE A 13 -6.84 8.10 7.27
CA ILE A 13 -6.26 6.75 7.14
C ILE A 13 -7.43 5.80 6.96
N GLY A 14 -7.53 5.18 5.80
CA GLY A 14 -8.39 4.03 5.60
C GLY A 14 -7.75 2.81 6.24
N ILE A 15 -8.52 2.05 7.02
CA ILE A 15 -8.09 0.76 7.54
C ILE A 15 -8.94 -0.29 6.83
N ILE A 16 -8.28 -1.21 6.13
CA ILE A 16 -8.91 -2.34 5.47
C ILE A 16 -8.63 -3.57 6.33
N GLU A 17 -9.67 -4.19 6.86
CA GLU A 17 -9.58 -5.47 7.53
C GLU A 17 -9.93 -6.58 6.54
N HIS A 18 -8.95 -7.42 6.22
CA HIS A 18 -9.10 -8.59 5.37
C HIS A 18 -8.51 -9.80 6.08
N GLU A 19 -9.32 -10.83 6.30
CA GLU A 19 -8.91 -12.08 6.95
C GLU A 19 -8.27 -11.89 8.35
N GLY A 20 -8.77 -10.92 9.13
CA GLY A 20 -8.25 -10.61 10.46
C GLY A 20 -6.91 -9.85 10.46
N ARG A 21 -6.44 -9.41 9.29
CA ARG A 21 -5.28 -8.53 9.13
C ARG A 21 -5.73 -7.13 8.75
N GLU A 22 -5.13 -6.11 9.37
CA GLU A 22 -5.39 -4.71 9.09
C GLU A 22 -4.34 -4.14 8.11
N PHE A 23 -4.81 -3.49 7.06
CA PHE A 23 -3.99 -2.81 6.06
C PHE A 23 -4.30 -1.30 6.11
N SER A 24 -3.25 -0.48 6.17
CA SER A 24 -3.39 0.98 6.17
C SER A 24 -3.41 1.53 4.75
N ALA A 25 -4.55 2.09 4.33
CA ALA A 25 -4.67 2.94 3.16
C ALA A 25 -4.44 4.41 3.58
N LEU A 26 -3.42 5.06 3.05
CA LEU A 26 -3.17 6.48 3.31
C LEU A 26 -4.29 7.32 2.70
N GLY A 27 -5.15 7.92 3.52
CA GLY A 27 -6.20 8.82 3.03
C GLY A 27 -5.62 10.08 2.38
N ALA A 28 -6.49 10.92 1.83
CA ALA A 28 -6.01 12.13 1.17
C ALA A 28 -5.58 13.17 2.21
N THR A 29 -4.33 13.62 2.15
CA THR A 29 -3.74 14.51 3.16
C THR A 29 -2.92 15.61 2.52
N VAL A 30 -2.74 16.70 3.26
CA VAL A 30 -1.76 17.74 2.95
C VAL A 30 -0.94 17.97 4.20
N GLN A 31 0.37 17.72 4.13
CA GLN A 31 1.30 17.97 5.23
C GLN A 31 2.45 18.85 4.74
N GLY A 32 2.43 20.12 5.13
CA GLY A 32 3.39 21.11 4.63
C GLY A 32 3.28 21.25 3.12
N ARG A 33 4.31 20.82 2.40
CA ARG A 33 4.31 20.80 0.93
C ARG A 33 3.83 19.48 0.33
N SER A 34 3.80 18.40 1.10
CA SER A 34 3.42 17.08 0.62
C SER A 34 1.90 16.96 0.48
N ILE A 35 1.46 16.28 -0.57
CA ILE A 35 0.06 16.00 -0.88
C ILE A 35 -0.08 14.52 -1.21
N THR A 36 -1.08 13.88 -0.60
CA THR A 36 -1.53 12.54 -0.94
C THR A 36 -3.00 12.57 -1.32
N GLY A 37 -3.39 11.77 -2.30
CA GLY A 37 -4.79 11.62 -2.70
C GLY A 37 -4.97 10.47 -3.67
N TYR A 38 -6.13 10.40 -4.31
CA TYR A 38 -6.44 9.32 -5.24
C TYR A 38 -6.90 9.88 -6.58
N THR A 39 -6.35 9.39 -7.68
CA THR A 39 -6.70 9.87 -9.02
C THR A 39 -8.10 9.39 -9.44
N LYS A 40 -8.85 10.25 -10.12
CA LYS A 40 -10.13 9.92 -10.75
C LYS A 40 -10.26 10.61 -12.10
N SER A 41 -10.26 9.83 -13.16
CA SER A 41 -10.60 10.22 -14.53
C SER A 41 -12.07 10.64 -14.62
N VAL A 42 -12.28 11.90 -15.01
CA VAL A 42 -13.59 12.48 -15.28
C VAL A 42 -13.56 13.05 -16.69
N GLY A 43 -14.06 12.27 -17.65
CA GLY A 43 -13.93 12.57 -19.07
C GLY A 43 -12.47 12.52 -19.52
N LYS A 44 -11.93 13.65 -20.01
CA LYS A 44 -10.52 13.78 -20.40
C LYS A 44 -9.60 14.32 -19.29
N ASN A 45 -10.17 14.66 -18.14
CA ASN A 45 -9.44 15.26 -17.03
C ASN A 45 -9.18 14.22 -15.94
N ILE A 46 -8.13 14.44 -15.15
CA ILE A 46 -7.86 13.71 -13.93
C ILE A 46 -8.15 14.65 -12.77
N HIS A 47 -8.90 14.18 -11.79
CA HIS A 47 -9.18 14.84 -10.52
C HIS A 47 -8.45 14.10 -9.40
N LEU A 48 -8.22 14.76 -8.26
CA LEU A 48 -7.87 14.08 -7.02
C LEU A 48 -9.13 13.90 -6.17
N THR A 49 -9.16 12.78 -5.47
CA THR A 49 -10.24 12.36 -4.58
C THR A 49 -9.68 11.92 -3.24
N SER A 50 -10.52 11.93 -2.22
CA SER A 50 -10.28 11.18 -0.99
C SER A 50 -10.44 9.69 -1.23
N TRP A 51 -10.06 8.88 -0.26
CA TRP A 51 -10.24 7.42 -0.31
C TRP A 51 -11.70 7.02 -0.56
N CYS A 52 -12.67 7.74 0.04
CA CYS A 52 -14.09 7.49 -0.18
C CYS A 52 -14.62 7.99 -1.53
N GLY A 53 -13.74 8.45 -2.42
CA GLY A 53 -14.08 8.88 -3.78
C GLY A 53 -14.67 10.29 -3.88
N ALA A 54 -14.71 11.05 -2.78
CA ALA A 54 -15.13 12.44 -2.79
C ALA A 54 -14.06 13.30 -3.45
N THR A 55 -14.44 14.18 -4.37
CA THR A 55 -13.49 15.04 -5.10
C THR A 55 -12.86 16.06 -4.15
N THR A 56 -11.52 16.02 -4.06
CA THR A 56 -10.71 16.96 -3.28
C THR A 56 -10.07 18.02 -4.16
N LEU A 57 -9.71 17.68 -5.41
CA LEU A 57 -9.17 18.62 -6.39
C LEU A 57 -9.76 18.37 -7.78
N ALA A 58 -10.44 19.39 -8.31
CA ALA A 58 -10.92 19.44 -9.69
C ALA A 58 -10.27 20.64 -10.40
N ALA A 59 -8.98 20.52 -10.70
CA ALA A 59 -8.19 21.57 -11.36
C ALA A 59 -7.78 21.15 -12.78
N ARG A 60 -7.20 22.10 -13.52
CA ARG A 60 -6.64 21.81 -14.85
C ARG A 60 -5.42 20.90 -14.67
N CYS A 61 -5.57 19.64 -15.05
CA CYS A 61 -4.53 18.63 -14.98
C CYS A 61 -3.83 18.48 -16.35
N GLU A 62 -2.53 18.25 -16.30
CA GLU A 62 -1.69 17.82 -17.39
C GLU A 62 -1.00 16.51 -16.99
N VAL A 63 -0.87 15.61 -17.96
CA VAL A 63 0.01 14.45 -17.84
C VAL A 63 1.35 14.88 -18.41
N ALA A 64 2.31 15.15 -17.52
CA ALA A 64 3.67 15.55 -17.90
C ALA A 64 4.39 14.39 -18.61
N GLU A 65 4.21 13.18 -18.11
CA GLU A 65 4.78 11.97 -18.70
C GLU A 65 3.95 10.72 -18.37
N ARG A 66 4.04 9.72 -19.24
CA ARG A 66 3.49 8.37 -19.02
C ARG A 66 4.65 7.40 -19.00
N PHE A 67 4.85 6.74 -17.87
CA PHE A 67 5.85 5.70 -17.74
C PHE A 67 5.37 4.40 -18.40
N TRP A 68 6.32 3.55 -18.78
CA TRP A 68 6.05 2.23 -19.37
C TRP A 68 5.23 1.32 -18.45
N SER A 69 5.35 1.49 -17.12
CA SER A 69 4.54 0.80 -16.11
C SER A 69 3.05 1.22 -16.10
N GLY A 70 2.66 2.21 -16.90
CA GLY A 70 1.30 2.79 -16.88
C GLY A 70 1.11 3.89 -15.83
N SER A 71 2.13 4.12 -15.00
CA SER A 71 2.17 5.20 -14.03
C SER A 71 2.29 6.57 -14.70
N LEU A 72 1.88 7.63 -14.00
CA LEU A 72 1.73 8.97 -14.56
C LEU A 72 2.48 10.00 -13.73
N ALA A 73 3.26 10.85 -14.41
CA ALA A 73 3.67 12.14 -13.86
C ALA A 73 2.57 13.16 -14.13
N LEU A 74 2.01 13.74 -13.08
CA LEU A 74 0.87 14.66 -13.15
C LEU A 74 1.26 16.05 -12.67
N MET A 75 0.65 17.06 -13.30
CA MET A 75 0.72 18.46 -12.91
C MET A 75 -0.67 19.08 -12.91
N PHE A 76 -1.08 19.64 -11.78
CA PHE A 76 -2.31 20.41 -11.62
C PHE A 76 -1.99 21.89 -11.49
N ARG A 77 -2.61 22.71 -12.35
CA ARG A 77 -2.45 24.16 -12.31
C ARG A 77 -3.42 24.77 -11.30
N LEU A 78 -2.89 25.54 -10.35
CA LEU A 78 -3.66 26.29 -9.36
C LEU A 78 -3.59 27.80 -9.63
N PRO A 79 -4.50 28.60 -9.06
CA PRO A 79 -4.45 30.05 -9.19
C PRO A 79 -3.16 30.64 -8.60
N ARG A 80 -2.70 31.74 -9.19
CA ARG A 80 -1.53 32.55 -8.76
C ARG A 80 -0.18 31.82 -8.91
N GLY A 81 0.04 31.14 -10.04
CA GLY A 81 1.34 30.51 -10.34
C GLY A 81 1.72 29.41 -9.35
N ARG A 82 0.72 28.67 -8.85
CA ARG A 82 0.92 27.53 -7.96
C ARG A 82 0.61 26.25 -8.70
N TYR A 83 1.30 25.18 -8.34
CA TYR A 83 1.13 23.89 -8.99
C TYR A 83 1.09 22.78 -7.95
N ILE A 84 0.36 21.72 -8.24
CA ILE A 84 0.51 20.45 -7.52
C ILE A 84 1.12 19.48 -8.53
N VAL A 85 2.25 18.88 -8.19
CA VAL A 85 2.97 17.97 -9.07
C VAL A 85 3.18 16.66 -8.37
N GLY A 86 3.22 15.55 -9.09
CA GLY A 86 3.49 14.27 -8.45
C GLY A 86 3.27 13.06 -9.32
N TYR A 87 3.35 11.92 -8.66
CA TYR A 87 3.30 10.59 -9.22
C TYR A 87 1.96 9.92 -8.92
N ALA A 88 1.42 9.20 -9.89
CA ALA A 88 0.28 8.32 -9.68
C ALA A 88 0.51 6.93 -10.28
N LEU A 89 0.16 5.89 -9.53
CA LEU A 89 0.36 4.48 -9.88
C LEU A 89 -0.51 3.94 -11.03
N ALA A 90 -1.36 4.78 -11.65
CA ALA A 90 -2.06 4.60 -12.94
C ALA A 90 -3.42 5.34 -12.93
N GLY A 91 -4.48 4.68 -13.42
CA GLY A 91 -5.83 5.22 -13.68
C GLY A 91 -6.69 5.40 -12.42
N ASN A 92 -8.01 5.26 -12.57
CA ASN A 92 -8.99 5.55 -11.53
C ASN A 92 -8.73 4.81 -10.20
N GLY A 93 -8.79 5.54 -9.10
CA GLY A 93 -8.66 5.02 -7.74
C GLY A 93 -7.23 4.79 -7.29
N MET A 94 -6.23 5.15 -8.10
CA MET A 94 -4.82 4.92 -7.77
C MET A 94 -4.26 6.02 -6.89
N LEU A 95 -3.33 5.64 -6.02
CA LEU A 95 -2.65 6.58 -5.11
C LEU A 95 -1.87 7.61 -5.91
N PHE A 96 -2.03 8.87 -5.51
CA PHE A 96 -1.25 10.02 -5.95
C PHE A 96 -0.38 10.50 -4.79
N ARG A 97 0.91 10.67 -5.04
CA ARG A 97 1.89 11.23 -4.10
C ARG A 97 2.57 12.42 -4.78
N GLY A 98 2.55 13.58 -4.14
CA GLY A 98 3.05 14.80 -4.78
C GLY A 98 3.35 15.93 -3.82
N GLU A 99 3.62 17.09 -4.41
CA GLU A 99 3.99 18.30 -3.71
C GLU A 99 3.27 19.53 -4.28
N ILE A 100 3.01 20.51 -3.41
CA ILE A 100 2.62 21.86 -3.82
C ILE A 100 3.85 22.74 -4.04
N LEU A 101 3.83 23.43 -5.18
CA LEU A 101 4.84 24.40 -5.59
C LEU A 101 4.26 25.81 -5.56
N PHE A 102 5.12 26.75 -5.15
CA PHE A 102 4.84 28.17 -5.06
C PHE A 102 5.91 28.92 -5.85
N ASP A 103 5.51 30.06 -6.42
CA ASP A 103 6.41 31.02 -7.07
C ASP A 103 7.33 30.40 -8.13
N CYS A 104 6.81 29.42 -8.88
CA CYS A 104 7.52 28.78 -10.00
C CYS A 104 6.76 28.97 -11.31
N ASP A 105 7.46 28.81 -12.43
CA ASP A 105 6.82 28.76 -13.74
C ASP A 105 6.35 27.35 -14.12
N GLU A 106 5.73 27.23 -15.30
CA GLU A 106 5.16 25.97 -15.77
C GLU A 106 6.23 24.94 -16.16
N ASP A 107 7.38 25.38 -16.68
CA ASP A 107 8.45 24.49 -17.10
C ASP A 107 9.23 23.96 -15.89
N GLU A 108 9.42 24.80 -14.87
CA GLU A 108 9.88 24.40 -13.55
C GLU A 108 8.95 23.36 -12.92
N ALA A 109 7.64 23.63 -12.92
CA ALA A 109 6.66 22.69 -12.39
C ALA A 109 6.69 21.35 -13.14
N ARG A 110 6.82 21.36 -14.47
CA ARG A 110 6.92 20.13 -15.27
C ARG A 110 8.17 19.33 -14.93
N ARG A 111 9.34 19.97 -14.84
CA ARG A 111 10.58 19.29 -14.43
C ARG A 111 10.47 18.70 -13.02
N HIS A 112 9.83 19.42 -12.10
CA HIS A 112 9.63 18.94 -10.73
C HIS A 112 8.66 17.76 -10.69
N ALA A 113 7.62 17.74 -11.54
CA ALA A 113 6.72 16.60 -11.66
C ALA A 113 7.46 15.33 -12.09
N LEU A 114 8.40 15.44 -13.03
CA LEU A 114 9.24 14.32 -13.47
C LEU A 114 10.15 13.85 -12.36
N MET A 115 10.90 14.76 -11.72
CA MET A 115 11.82 14.45 -10.63
C MET A 115 11.11 13.72 -9.47
N VAL A 116 9.97 14.23 -9.02
CA VAL A 116 9.18 13.60 -7.95
C VAL A 116 8.70 12.21 -8.39
N SER A 117 8.31 12.07 -9.67
CA SER A 117 7.84 10.80 -10.21
C SER A 117 8.94 9.75 -10.34
N GLU A 118 10.14 10.14 -10.75
CA GLU A 118 11.31 9.25 -10.79
C GLU A 118 11.67 8.75 -9.39
N CYS A 119 11.69 9.64 -8.39
CA CYS A 119 11.95 9.24 -7.01
C CYS A 119 10.92 8.22 -6.50
N PHE A 120 9.62 8.46 -6.70
CA PHE A 120 8.59 7.52 -6.26
C PHE A 120 8.58 6.22 -7.06
N ALA A 121 8.81 6.29 -8.37
CA ALA A 121 8.92 5.08 -9.20
C ALA A 121 10.08 4.19 -8.75
N GLN A 122 11.22 4.78 -8.34
CA GLN A 122 12.34 4.03 -7.80
C GLN A 122 11.99 3.38 -6.45
N LEU A 123 11.36 4.14 -5.53
CA LEU A 123 10.94 3.60 -4.24
C LEU A 123 9.94 2.44 -4.39
N ASP A 124 8.94 2.60 -5.27
CA ASP A 124 7.96 1.55 -5.50
C ASP A 124 8.62 0.30 -6.14
N SER A 125 9.68 0.45 -6.96
CA SER A 125 10.44 -0.72 -7.46
C SER A 125 11.32 -1.38 -6.39
N GLU A 126 11.91 -0.61 -5.48
CA GLU A 126 12.73 -1.15 -4.38
C GLU A 126 11.86 -1.92 -3.38
N ASP A 127 10.64 -1.46 -3.11
CA ASP A 127 9.68 -2.14 -2.25
C ASP A 127 9.18 -3.47 -2.88
N GLU A 128 8.96 -3.51 -4.21
CA GLU A 128 8.62 -4.75 -4.93
C GLU A 128 9.75 -5.78 -4.86
N GLU A 129 11.00 -5.35 -5.10
CA GLU A 129 12.17 -6.25 -5.02
C GLU A 129 12.39 -6.80 -3.60
N ALA A 130 12.14 -5.98 -2.57
CA ALA A 130 12.20 -6.41 -1.18
C ALA A 130 11.12 -7.46 -0.85
N PHE A 131 9.87 -7.20 -1.27
CA PHE A 131 8.76 -8.13 -1.08
C PHE A 131 8.97 -9.48 -1.76
N ASP A 132 9.50 -9.49 -2.99
CA ASP A 132 9.82 -10.72 -3.72
C ASP A 132 10.95 -11.51 -3.02
N SER A 133 11.94 -10.82 -2.45
CA SER A 133 13.03 -11.47 -1.71
C SER A 133 12.61 -12.07 -0.36
N GLU A 134 11.63 -11.47 0.33
CA GLU A 134 11.08 -12.01 1.57
C GLU A 134 10.21 -13.26 1.32
N ALA A 135 9.54 -13.34 0.16
CA ALA A 135 8.76 -14.50 -0.24
C ALA A 135 9.62 -15.73 -0.59
N GLU A 136 10.86 -15.53 -1.06
CA GLU A 136 11.81 -16.63 -1.32
C GLU A 136 12.49 -17.17 -0.05
N GLU A 137 12.46 -16.45 1.08
CA GLU A 137 13.05 -16.86 2.37
C GLU A 137 12.01 -17.33 3.42
N GLU A 138 10.88 -17.93 3.02
CA GLU A 138 9.96 -18.55 4.00
C GLU A 138 10.60 -19.81 4.63
N ARG A 139 11.35 -19.61 5.73
CA ARG A 139 11.89 -20.71 6.54
C ARG A 139 10.76 -21.53 7.13
N LEU A 140 10.66 -22.79 6.70
CA LEU A 140 9.72 -23.74 7.28
C LEU A 140 10.23 -24.20 8.65
N LEU A 141 9.31 -24.31 9.61
CA LEU A 141 9.55 -24.92 10.91
C LEU A 141 8.92 -26.31 10.92
N ASN A 142 9.66 -27.30 11.41
CA ASN A 142 9.09 -28.57 11.86
C ASN A 142 8.50 -28.36 13.25
N ILE A 143 7.19 -28.49 13.41
CA ILE A 143 6.48 -28.25 14.67
C ILE A 143 5.92 -29.56 15.19
N GLU A 144 6.18 -29.85 16.45
CA GLU A 144 5.73 -31.07 17.12
C GLU A 144 4.52 -30.78 18.01
N TYR A 145 3.52 -31.65 17.97
CA TYR A 145 2.30 -31.56 18.75
C TYR A 145 2.03 -32.85 19.50
N ARG A 146 1.32 -32.73 20.63
CA ARG A 146 0.72 -33.86 21.33
C ARG A 146 -0.68 -33.49 21.79
N CYS A 147 -1.64 -34.32 21.43
CA CYS A 147 -3.03 -34.11 21.81
C CYS A 147 -3.21 -34.36 23.31
N PRO A 148 -3.76 -33.41 24.09
CA PRO A 148 -4.02 -33.63 25.51
C PRO A 148 -5.15 -34.63 25.77
N ASP A 149 -6.06 -34.85 24.81
CA ASP A 149 -7.22 -35.74 24.99
C ASP A 149 -6.92 -37.20 24.64
N CYS A 150 -6.14 -37.44 23.59
CA CYS A 150 -5.89 -38.79 23.08
C CYS A 150 -4.41 -39.18 23.02
N ASP A 151 -3.52 -38.33 23.53
CA ASP A 151 -2.05 -38.53 23.57
C ASP A 151 -1.40 -38.78 22.20
N HIS A 152 -2.12 -38.53 21.10
CA HIS A 152 -1.57 -38.69 19.77
C HIS A 152 -0.53 -37.60 19.48
N GLU A 153 0.66 -38.01 19.03
CA GLU A 153 1.76 -37.13 18.66
C GLU A 153 1.85 -37.02 17.13
N TRP A 154 2.06 -35.81 16.62
CA TRP A 154 2.24 -35.57 15.19
C TRP A 154 3.14 -34.36 14.93
N GLN A 155 3.58 -34.23 13.68
CA GLN A 155 4.45 -33.14 13.22
C GLN A 155 3.85 -32.48 11.98
N GLU A 156 4.04 -31.16 11.86
CA GLU A 156 3.63 -30.38 10.70
C GLU A 156 4.71 -29.37 10.32
N GLN A 157 4.71 -28.96 9.06
CA GLN A 157 5.59 -27.91 8.56
C GLN A 157 4.80 -26.63 8.30
N TRP A 158 5.21 -25.56 8.98
CA TRP A 158 4.61 -24.24 8.83
C TRP A 158 5.67 -23.16 8.92
N SER A 159 5.43 -21.99 8.33
CA SER A 159 6.31 -20.82 8.43
C SER A 159 6.35 -20.20 9.83
N CYS A 160 5.49 -20.65 10.77
CA CYS A 160 5.50 -20.22 12.17
C CYS A 160 4.90 -21.29 13.09
N ALA A 161 5.31 -21.30 14.37
CA ALA A 161 4.71 -22.16 15.39
C ALA A 161 3.26 -21.70 15.67
N CYS A 162 2.29 -22.53 15.27
CA CYS A 162 0.86 -22.26 15.39
C CYS A 162 0.16 -23.36 16.21
N ASP A 163 -1.12 -23.18 16.53
CA ASP A 163 -1.94 -24.25 17.08
C ASP A 163 -2.50 -25.11 15.93
N SER A 164 -2.61 -26.42 16.14
CA SER A 164 -3.10 -27.37 15.13
C SER A 164 -4.34 -28.14 15.57
N GLN A 165 -4.93 -28.89 14.65
CA GLN A 165 -6.05 -29.79 14.91
C GLN A 165 -5.54 -31.23 14.98
N CYS A 166 -5.84 -31.95 16.06
CA CYS A 166 -5.44 -33.34 16.22
C CYS A 166 -6.06 -34.22 15.12
N PRO A 167 -5.24 -34.94 14.33
CA PRO A 167 -5.75 -35.77 13.23
C PRO A 167 -6.52 -37.01 13.71
N ASN A 168 -6.33 -37.43 14.96
CA ASN A 168 -6.94 -38.64 15.50
C ASN A 168 -8.32 -38.39 16.16
N CYS A 169 -8.44 -37.36 16.99
CA CYS A 169 -9.69 -37.06 17.72
C CYS A 169 -10.37 -35.76 17.28
N SER A 170 -9.79 -35.04 16.32
CA SER A 170 -10.29 -33.77 15.80
C SER A 170 -10.37 -32.62 16.81
N LEU A 171 -9.76 -32.76 18.00
CA LEU A 171 -9.60 -31.67 18.95
C LEU A 171 -8.85 -30.51 18.28
N LYS A 172 -9.41 -29.30 18.38
CA LYS A 172 -8.86 -28.08 17.78
C LYS A 172 -7.99 -27.33 18.79
N ASN A 173 -7.16 -26.43 18.28
CA ASN A 173 -6.32 -25.53 19.07
C ASN A 173 -5.35 -26.28 19.99
N VAL A 174 -4.73 -27.35 19.47
CA VAL A 174 -3.68 -28.05 20.19
C VAL A 174 -2.38 -27.28 20.01
N THR A 175 -1.86 -26.77 21.13
CA THR A 175 -0.63 -25.99 21.15
C THR A 175 0.60 -26.84 20.88
N ALA A 176 1.54 -26.27 20.14
CA ALA A 176 2.82 -26.88 19.85
C ALA A 176 3.58 -27.24 21.14
N LEU A 177 4.15 -28.44 21.16
CA LEU A 177 5.08 -28.89 22.19
C LEU A 177 6.46 -28.27 21.98
N SER A 178 6.93 -28.29 20.74
CA SER A 178 8.27 -27.84 20.35
C SER A 178 8.29 -27.49 18.87
N TRP A 179 9.31 -26.75 18.43
CA TRP A 179 9.57 -26.51 17.01
C TRP A 179 11.07 -26.38 16.75
N SER A 180 11.48 -26.72 15.54
CA SER A 180 12.83 -26.52 15.03
C SER A 180 12.78 -26.04 13.59
N GLU A 181 13.86 -25.42 13.11
CA GLU A 181 14.00 -25.15 11.67
C GLU A 181 13.97 -26.47 10.89
N ALA A 182 13.19 -26.50 9.81
CA ALA A 182 13.22 -27.62 8.88
C ALA A 182 14.53 -27.53 8.09
N ALA A 183 15.34 -28.60 8.15
CA ALA A 183 16.52 -28.69 7.31
C ALA A 183 16.09 -28.81 5.83
N GLU A 184 16.81 -28.11 4.94
CA GLU A 184 16.67 -28.25 3.47
C GLU A 184 16.88 -29.69 2.98
#